data_AF-A0AAD2DXQ7-F1
#
_entry.id   AF-A0AAD2DXQ7-F1
#
_cell.length_a   1.000
_cell.length_b   1.000
_cell.length_c   1.000
_cell.angle_alpha   90.00
_cell.angle_beta   90.00
_cell.angle_gamma   90.00
#
_symmetry.space_group_name_H-M   'P 1'
#
loop_
_entity.id
_entity.type
_entity.pdbx_description
1 polymer ?
#
loop_
_entity_poly.entity_id
_entity_poly.type
_entity_poly.pdbx_seq_one_letter_code
_entity_poly.pdbx_strand_id
1 'polypeptide(L)'
;MVFCTNRDEIREFNKKGKRRDTWCPGNLVSETLKENLVDFAGSERAAKTGAEGVRLKEGSHINKSLMTLGTVIKKEVKMQVEKFSVCGWSKANRVVNYDI
;
A
#
# COMPACT_ATOMS: atom_id res chain seq x y z
N MET A 1 -18.85 -24.87 1.64
CA MET A 1 -20.24 -24.36 1.76
C MET A 1 -20.15 -22.85 1.65
N VAL A 2 -20.44 -22.31 0.47
CA VAL A 2 -20.40 -20.87 0.22
C VAL A 2 -21.75 -20.31 0.65
N PHE A 3 -21.76 -19.35 1.57
CA PHE A 3 -22.92 -18.50 1.76
C PHE A 3 -22.58 -17.15 1.16
N CYS A 4 -23.10 -16.89 -0.04
CA CYS A 4 -23.35 -15.55 -0.52
C CYS A 4 -24.62 -15.05 0.16
N THR A 5 -24.54 -13.94 0.88
CA THR A 5 -25.70 -13.11 1.18
C THR A 5 -25.46 -11.75 0.56
N ASN A 6 -26.10 -11.53 -0.59
CA ASN A 6 -26.51 -10.19 -0.98
C ASN A 6 -27.44 -9.65 0.13
N ARG A 7 -27.13 -8.47 0.65
CA ARG A 7 -28.16 -7.61 1.22
C ARG A 7 -27.84 -6.17 0.85
N ASP A 8 -28.43 -5.75 -0.26
CA ASP A 8 -28.61 -4.36 -0.63
C ASP A 8 -29.35 -3.63 0.50
N GLU A 9 -28.67 -2.72 1.19
CA GLU A 9 -29.32 -1.65 1.97
C GLU A 9 -28.63 -0.32 1.63
N ILE A 10 -29.05 0.25 0.50
CA ILE A 10 -28.78 1.64 0.12
C ILE A 10 -29.50 2.53 1.13
N ARG A 11 -28.77 3.08 2.10
CA ARG A 11 -29.23 4.17 2.96
C ARG A 11 -28.76 5.50 2.39
N GLU A 12 -29.66 6.16 1.67
CA GLU A 12 -29.50 7.53 1.19
C GLU A 12 -29.41 8.50 2.38
N PHE A 13 -28.22 9.01 2.71
CA PHE A 13 -28.07 10.12 3.65
C PHE A 13 -27.87 11.42 2.89
N ASN A 14 -28.99 12.08 2.64
CA ASN A 14 -29.07 13.46 2.17
C ASN A 14 -28.63 14.40 3.31
N LYS A 15 -27.42 14.97 3.24
CA LYS A 15 -27.01 16.10 4.08
C LYS A 15 -26.38 17.20 3.24
N LYS A 16 -27.17 18.27 3.04
CA LYS A 16 -26.74 19.57 2.52
C LYS A 16 -25.78 20.23 3.52
N GLY A 17 -24.67 20.83 3.06
CA GLY A 17 -23.99 21.90 3.81
C GLY A 17 -22.47 22.05 3.66
N LYS A 18 -22.06 23.24 3.18
CA LYS A 18 -20.71 23.85 3.13
C LYS A 18 -19.70 23.24 2.14
N ARG A 19 -19.66 23.87 0.96
CA ARG A 19 -18.62 23.72 -0.07
C ARG A 19 -17.27 24.11 0.54
N ARG A 20 -16.42 23.12 0.80
CA ARG A 20 -14.96 23.33 0.80
C ARG A 20 -14.57 23.27 -0.66
N ASP A 21 -13.91 24.31 -1.16
CA ASP A 21 -13.41 24.37 -2.52
C ASP A 21 -12.21 23.41 -2.64
N THR A 22 -12.49 22.11 -2.77
CA THR A 22 -11.48 21.13 -3.17
C THR A 22 -11.20 21.38 -4.65
N TRP A 23 -9.96 21.73 -4.99
CA TRP A 23 -9.47 21.73 -6.37
C TRP A 23 -9.40 20.28 -6.86
N CYS A 24 -10.55 19.73 -7.23
CA CYS A 24 -10.66 18.47 -7.93
C CYS A 24 -11.36 18.79 -9.25
N PRO A 25 -10.65 18.76 -10.40
CA PRO A 25 -11.31 18.87 -11.69
C PRO A 25 -12.27 17.68 -11.83
N GLY A 26 -13.56 18.00 -11.88
CA GLY A 26 -14.63 17.02 -11.91
C GLY A 26 -14.60 16.21 -13.20
N ASN A 27 -14.45 14.89 -13.05
CA ASN A 27 -15.35 13.89 -13.61
C ASN A 27 -14.98 12.57 -12.92
N LEU A 28 -15.47 12.37 -11.69
CA LEU A 28 -15.30 11.08 -11.01
C LEU A 28 -16.30 10.11 -11.66
N VAL A 29 -15.96 9.63 -12.85
CA VAL A 29 -16.44 8.32 -13.29
C VAL A 29 -16.18 7.42 -12.09
N SER A 30 -17.20 6.71 -11.61
CA SER A 30 -17.01 5.68 -10.60
C SER A 30 -16.21 4.56 -11.27
N GLU A 31 -14.92 4.81 -11.48
CA GLU A 31 -13.96 3.78 -11.76
C GLU A 31 -13.95 2.92 -10.51
N THR A 32 -14.42 1.68 -10.67
CA THR A 32 -14.25 0.64 -9.67
C THR A 32 -12.78 0.60 -9.30
N LEU A 33 -12.45 1.01 -8.08
CA LEU A 33 -11.12 0.88 -7.52
C LEU A 33 -10.78 -0.62 -7.54
N LYS A 34 -9.76 -0.98 -8.33
CA LYS A 34 -9.24 -2.35 -8.34
C LYS A 34 -8.35 -2.52 -7.12
N GLU A 35 -8.93 -3.02 -6.04
CA GLU A 35 -8.19 -3.40 -4.84
C GLU A 35 -7.55 -4.77 -5.05
N ASN A 36 -6.23 -4.84 -4.85
CA ASN A 36 -5.48 -6.09 -4.88
C ASN A 36 -5.16 -6.51 -3.45
N LEU A 37 -5.90 -7.47 -2.91
CA LEU A 37 -5.56 -8.11 -1.64
C LEU A 37 -4.60 -9.27 -1.92
N VAL A 38 -3.39 -9.18 -1.38
CA VAL A 38 -2.34 -10.18 -1.59
C VAL A 38 -1.85 -10.68 -0.24
N ASP A 39 -1.76 -12.01 -0.09
CA ASP A 39 -1.19 -12.67 1.09
C ASP A 39 0.24 -13.13 0.79
N PHE A 40 1.17 -12.85 1.69
CA PHE A 40 2.58 -13.17 1.54
C PHE A 40 3.09 -14.02 2.71
N ALA A 41 4.03 -14.91 2.43
CA ALA A 41 4.77 -15.63 3.46
C ALA A 41 5.61 -14.68 4.34
N GLY A 42 5.97 -15.12 5.54
CA GLY A 42 6.78 -14.33 6.46
C GLY A 42 8.22 -14.14 5.98
N SER A 43 8.90 -13.09 6.49
CA SER A 43 10.34 -12.90 6.29
C SER A 43 11.12 -13.36 7.52
N GLU A 44 11.29 -14.68 7.68
CA GLU A 44 12.06 -15.24 8.77
C GLU A 44 13.58 -15.16 8.54
N ARG A 45 14.34 -15.05 9.64
CA ARG A 45 15.81 -15.04 9.58
C ARG A 45 16.33 -16.46 9.55
N ALA A 46 17.03 -16.85 8.48
CA ALA A 46 17.60 -18.20 8.32
C ALA A 46 18.33 -18.71 9.59
N ALA A 47 19.19 -17.90 10.20
CA ALA A 47 19.95 -18.25 11.40
C ALA A 47 19.09 -18.61 12.63
N LYS A 48 17.84 -18.14 12.70
CA LYS A 48 16.91 -18.41 13.82
C LYS A 48 16.00 -19.60 13.57
N THR A 49 15.92 -20.07 12.32
CA THR A 49 14.95 -21.10 11.92
C THR A 49 15.46 -22.52 12.13
N GLY A 50 16.78 -22.72 12.15
CA GLY A 50 17.37 -24.06 12.10
C GLY A 50 17.01 -24.84 10.83
N ALA A 51 16.50 -24.17 9.79
CA ALA A 51 16.13 -24.81 8.54
C ALA A 51 17.38 -25.19 7.74
N GLU A 52 17.38 -26.39 7.17
CA GLU A 52 18.49 -26.93 6.37
C GLU A 52 18.00 -27.43 5.00
N GLY A 53 18.94 -27.66 4.09
CA GLY A 53 18.70 -28.25 2.78
C GLY A 53 17.62 -27.53 1.96
N VAL A 54 16.59 -28.26 1.55
CA VAL A 54 15.51 -27.75 0.70
C VAL A 54 14.72 -26.63 1.39
N ARG A 55 14.46 -26.76 2.70
CA ARG A 55 13.68 -25.76 3.44
C ARG A 55 14.44 -24.44 3.58
N LEU A 56 15.76 -24.51 3.77
CA LEU A 56 16.61 -23.31 3.77
C LEU A 56 16.59 -22.58 2.42
N LYS A 57 16.62 -23.36 1.32
CA LYS A 57 16.57 -22.81 -0.05
C LYS A 57 15.23 -22.13 -0.34
N GLU A 58 14.12 -22.73 0.11
CA GLU A 58 12.79 -22.14 0.03
C GLU A 58 12.72 -20.80 0.80
N GLY A 59 13.12 -20.79 2.07
CA GLY A 59 13.15 -19.58 2.90
C GLY A 59 14.07 -18.48 2.32
N SER A 60 15.16 -18.87 1.66
CA SER A 60 16.03 -17.91 0.95
C SER A 60 15.29 -17.23 -0.22
N HIS A 61 14.49 -17.98 -0.98
CA HIS A 61 13.70 -17.41 -2.07
C HIS A 61 12.57 -16.50 -1.57
N ILE A 62 11.89 -16.88 -0.47
CA ILE A 62 10.87 -16.04 0.19
C ILE A 62 11.48 -14.71 0.63
N ASN A 63 12.61 -14.76 1.33
CA ASN A 63 13.29 -13.54 1.75
C ASN A 63 13.75 -12.68 0.57
N LYS A 64 14.23 -13.29 -0.52
CA LYS A 64 14.67 -12.57 -1.71
C LYS A 64 13.54 -11.80 -2.38
N SER A 65 12.36 -12.42 -2.55
CA SER A 65 11.21 -11.75 -3.18
C SER A 65 10.69 -10.61 -2.30
N LEU A 66 10.59 -10.82 -0.98
CA LEU A 66 10.16 -9.78 -0.03
C LEU A 66 11.12 -8.60 0.05
N MET A 67 12.44 -8.83 0.02
CA MET A 67 13.42 -7.74 0.00
C MET A 67 13.37 -6.92 -1.30
N THR A 68 13.14 -7.60 -2.42
CA THR A 68 12.96 -6.94 -3.71
C THR A 68 11.71 -6.05 -3.68
N LEU A 69 10.60 -6.57 -3.17
CA LEU A 69 9.35 -5.82 -3.00
C LEU A 69 9.56 -4.58 -2.11
N GLY A 70 10.20 -4.74 -0.95
CA GLY A 70 10.52 -3.62 -0.05
C GLY A 70 11.41 -2.56 -0.71
N THR A 71 12.37 -2.98 -1.53
CA THR A 71 13.25 -2.05 -2.27
C THR A 71 12.47 -1.26 -3.31
N VAL A 72 11.58 -1.90 -4.08
CA VAL A 72 10.73 -1.24 -5.06
C VAL A 72 9.82 -0.23 -4.38
N ILE A 73 9.11 -0.62 -3.31
CA ILE A 73 8.24 0.29 -2.56
C ILE A 73 9.02 1.49 -2.04
N LYS A 74 10.19 1.27 -1.42
CA LYS A 74 11.04 2.36 -0.91
C LYS A 74 11.48 3.31 -2.02
N LYS A 75 11.85 2.77 -3.19
CA LYS A 75 12.24 3.58 -4.35
C LYS A 75 11.07 4.42 -4.86
N GLU A 76 9.90 3.81 -5.05
CA GLU A 76 8.70 4.53 -5.53
C GLU A 76 8.29 5.65 -4.56
N VAL A 77 8.28 5.39 -3.25
CA VAL A 77 7.99 6.43 -2.23
C VAL A 77 9.02 7.55 -2.28
N LYS A 78 10.31 7.23 -2.37
CA LYS A 78 11.38 8.24 -2.43
C LYS A 78 11.27 9.13 -3.67
N MET A 79 11.01 8.53 -4.84
CA MET A 79 10.85 9.29 -6.09
C MET A 79 9.66 10.24 -6.04
N GLN A 80 8.57 9.87 -5.35
CA GLN A 80 7.43 10.78 -5.17
C GLN A 80 7.79 11.96 -4.27
N VAL A 81 8.48 11.74 -3.14
CA VAL A 81 8.93 12.83 -2.26
C VAL A 81 9.86 13.80 -2.98
N GLU A 82 10.79 13.30 -3.80
CA GLU A 82 11.68 14.15 -4.60
C GLU A 82 10.89 14.97 -5.65
N LYS A 83 9.91 14.36 -6.34
CA LYS A 83 9.02 15.10 -7.26
C LYS A 83 8.22 16.20 -6.56
N PHE A 84 7.71 15.95 -5.35
CA PHE A 84 6.99 16.95 -4.55
C PHE A 84 7.90 18.06 -4.00
N SER A 85 9.15 17.73 -3.70
CA SER A 85 10.15 18.73 -3.28
C SER A 85 10.54 19.67 -4.44
N VAL A 86 10.52 19.19 -5.69
CA VAL A 86 10.87 20.00 -6.87
C VAL A 86 9.73 20.95 -7.27
N CYS A 87 8.46 20.63 -6.99
CA CYS A 87 7.33 21.51 -7.28
C CYS A 87 7.05 22.60 -6.20
N GLY A 88 8.03 22.92 -5.34
CA GLY A 88 8.02 24.18 -4.58
C GLY A 88 7.23 24.22 -3.28
N TRP A 89 6.94 23.07 -2.65
CA TRP A 89 6.35 23.04 -1.31
C TRP A 89 7.44 23.19 -0.22
N SER A 90 8.04 24.37 -0.10
CA SER A 90 9.24 24.56 0.71
C SER A 90 9.07 24.58 2.24
N LYS A 91 7.92 24.22 2.85
CA LYS A 91 7.75 24.36 4.32
C LYS A 91 7.01 23.26 5.08
N ALA A 92 6.77 22.08 4.49
CA ALA A 92 6.07 20.98 5.20
C ALA A 92 6.89 19.68 5.36
N ASN A 93 8.18 19.65 4.98
CA ASN A 93 8.98 18.44 5.14
C ASN A 93 9.58 18.34 6.56
N ARG A 94 8.72 18.19 7.57
CA ARG A 94 9.16 17.65 8.86
C ARG A 94 9.41 16.16 8.61
N VAL A 95 10.68 15.84 8.40
CA VAL A 95 11.26 14.52 8.23
C VAL A 95 10.48 13.45 8.99
N VAL A 96 9.68 12.66 8.28
CA VAL A 96 9.22 11.36 8.76
C VAL A 96 10.28 10.35 8.35
N ASN A 97 11.30 10.20 9.20
CA ASN A 97 12.19 9.05 9.12
C ASN A 97 11.37 7.82 9.47
N TYR A 98 11.03 7.01 8.47
CA TYR A 98 10.59 5.65 8.68
C TYR A 98 11.85 4.77 8.69
N ASP A 99 12.37 4.54 9.89
CA ASP A 99 13.29 3.43 10.13
C ASP A 99 12.46 2.13 10.07
N ILE A 100 12.89 1.20 9.20
CA ILE A 100 12.41 -0.18 9.10
C ILE A 100 13.44 -1.08 9.78
#